data_AF-A0A1H0XWQ3-F1
#
_entry.id   AF-A0A1H0XWQ3-F1
#
_cell.length_a   1.000
_cell.length_b   1.000
_cell.length_c   1.000
_cell.angle_alpha   90.00
_cell.angle_beta   90.00
_cell.angle_gamma   90.00
#
_symmetry.space_group_name_H-M   'P 1'
#
loop_
_entity.id
_entity.type
_entity.pdbx_description
1 polymer ?
#
loop_
_entity_poly.entity_id
_entity_poly.type
_entity_poly.pdbx_seq_one_letter_code
_entity_poly.pdbx_strand_id
1 'polypeptide(L)'
;MYSETSSGYYVGESENWKVVYDRDKNLIVEYIGEGAIPQEKIELSRKYKEMEFTTPFHLSEEGKKTIDFQFSEEPTSYEITIQWEEDTESLSLKEM
;
A
#
# COMPACT_ATOMS: atom_id res chain seq x y z
N MET A 1 -25.08 -21.98 9.22
CA MET A 1 -24.04 -21.71 8.22
C MET A 1 -23.63 -20.27 8.41
N TYR A 2 -22.57 -20.02 9.19
CA TYR A 2 -21.99 -18.68 9.29
C TYR A 2 -20.74 -18.72 8.43
N SER A 3 -20.77 -18.03 7.30
CA SER A 3 -19.56 -17.80 6.51
C SER A 3 -18.65 -16.96 7.37
N GLU A 4 -17.56 -17.56 7.86
CA GLU A 4 -16.40 -16.86 8.39
C GLU A 4 -15.94 -15.89 7.31
N THR A 5 -16.41 -14.64 7.39
CA THR A 5 -16.02 -13.58 6.48
C THR A 5 -14.63 -13.20 6.93
N SER A 6 -13.61 -13.78 6.28
CA SER A 6 -12.20 -13.53 6.56
C SER A 6 -11.99 -12.03 6.54
N SER A 7 -11.90 -11.45 7.74
CA SER A 7 -11.70 -10.01 7.92
C SER A 7 -10.20 -9.75 7.92
N GLY A 8 -9.53 -10.21 6.87
CA GLY A 8 -8.10 -10.09 6.70
C GLY A 8 -7.72 -8.62 6.53
N TYR A 9 -6.84 -8.12 7.40
CA TYR A 9 -6.09 -6.91 7.11
C TYR A 9 -4.77 -7.35 6.50
N TYR A 10 -4.32 -6.66 5.46
CA TYR A 10 -3.10 -7.05 4.77
C TYR A 10 -1.99 -6.07 5.10
N VAL A 11 -0.80 -6.59 5.35
CA VAL A 11 0.37 -5.77 5.68
C VAL A 11 1.51 -6.14 4.74
N GLY A 12 2.18 -5.14 4.21
CA GLY A 12 3.45 -5.28 3.51
C GLY A 12 4.42 -4.22 3.99
N GLU A 13 5.66 -4.62 4.21
CA GLU A 13 6.73 -3.77 4.70
C GLU A 13 7.95 -3.96 3.78
N SER A 14 8.63 -2.86 3.47
CA SER A 14 9.90 -2.80 2.77
C SER A 14 10.94 -2.12 3.65
N GLU A 15 12.07 -1.69 3.07
CA GLU A 15 13.11 -0.99 3.83
C GLU A 15 12.60 0.37 4.33
N ASN A 16 11.93 1.15 3.47
CA ASN A 16 11.47 2.48 3.84
C ASN A 16 9.95 2.62 3.95
N TRP A 17 9.17 1.59 3.59
CA TRP A 17 7.72 1.71 3.49
C TRP A 17 6.97 0.64 4.24
N LYS A 18 5.86 1.05 4.83
CA LYS A 18 4.84 0.18 5.39
C LYS A 18 3.51 0.50 4.74
N VAL A 19 2.86 -0.53 4.21
CA VAL A 19 1.55 -0.41 3.61
C VAL A 19 0.60 -1.35 4.34
N VAL A 20 -0.48 -0.78 4.86
CA VAL A 20 -1.54 -1.51 5.54
C VAL A 20 -2.81 -1.33 4.74
N TYR A 21 -3.38 -2.44 4.30
CA TYR A 21 -4.74 -2.46 3.79
C TYR A 21 -5.69 -2.87 4.91
N ASP A 22 -6.51 -1.91 5.32
CA ASP A 22 -7.42 -2.03 6.44
C ASP A 22 -8.78 -2.67 6.03
N ARG A 23 -9.56 -3.07 7.03
CA ARG A 23 -10.88 -3.70 6.87
C ARG A 23 -11.94 -2.74 6.31
N ASP A 24 -11.79 -1.45 6.56
CA ASP A 24 -12.60 -0.37 6.00
C ASP A 24 -12.22 -0.02 4.54
N LYS A 25 -11.40 -0.88 3.91
CA LYS A 25 -10.93 -0.76 2.53
C LYS A 25 -10.07 0.48 2.27
N ASN A 26 -9.33 0.92 3.29
CA ASN A 26 -8.36 1.99 3.13
C ASN A 26 -6.95 1.43 2.98
N LEU A 27 -6.18 2.02 2.07
CA LEU A 27 -4.76 1.76 1.96
C LEU A 27 -4.00 2.85 2.70
N ILE A 28 -3.34 2.45 3.77
CA ILE A 28 -2.53 3.33 4.60
C ILE A 28 -1.08 3.10 4.21
N VAL A 29 -0.47 4.10 3.57
CA VAL A 29 0.95 4.11 3.22
C VAL A 29 1.67 4.97 4.26
N GLU A 30 2.70 4.41 4.86
CA GLU A 30 3.49 5.03 5.92
C GLU A 30 4.97 4.87 5.59
N TYR A 31 5.71 5.97 5.58
CA TYR A 31 7.15 5.97 5.47
C TYR A 31 7.76 5.59 6.81
N ILE A 32 8.50 4.50 6.85
CA ILE A 32 9.20 3.97 8.03
C ILE A 32 10.72 4.03 7.88
N GLY A 33 11.22 4.61 6.78
CA GLY A 33 12.64 4.77 6.54
C GLY A 33 13.29 5.70 7.57
N GLU A 34 14.59 5.50 7.82
CA GLU A 34 15.38 6.35 8.72
C GLU A 34 15.74 7.71 8.07
N GLY A 35 15.47 7.87 6.78
CA GLY A 35 15.75 9.07 6.00
C GLY A 35 14.74 10.20 6.20
N ALA A 36 14.93 11.28 5.43
CA ALA A 36 13.94 12.35 5.35
C ALA A 36 12.70 11.84 4.62
N ILE A 37 11.51 12.21 5.12
CA ILE A 37 10.24 11.88 4.47
C ILE A 37 10.22 12.53 3.08
N PRO A 38 10.04 11.74 2.00
CA PRO A 38 9.99 12.29 0.65
C PRO A 38 8.82 13.27 0.53
N GLN A 39 9.14 14.51 0.17
CA GLN A 39 8.17 15.60 -0.02
C GLN A 39 7.62 15.64 -1.45
N GLU A 40 8.28 14.93 -2.37
CA GLU A 40 7.88 14.86 -3.76
C GLU A 40 6.62 14.00 -3.96
N LYS A 41 6.11 14.06 -5.18
CA LYS A 41 4.99 13.24 -5.63
C LYS A 41 5.40 11.77 -5.61
N ILE A 42 4.63 10.95 -4.91
CA ILE A 42 4.85 9.51 -4.78
C ILE A 42 3.85 8.77 -5.67
N GLU A 43 4.29 7.75 -6.36
CA GLU A 43 3.44 6.93 -7.22
C GLU A 43 3.33 5.53 -6.62
N LEU A 44 2.10 5.12 -6.31
CA LEU A 44 1.80 3.77 -5.88
C LEU A 44 1.23 3.00 -7.04
N SER A 45 1.97 1.99 -7.48
CA SER A 45 1.58 1.06 -8.53
C SER A 45 1.19 -0.28 -7.91
N ARG A 46 0.03 -0.80 -8.29
CA ARG A 46 -0.42 -2.13 -7.91
C ARG A 46 -0.49 -3.01 -9.14
N LYS A 47 0.12 -4.18 -9.06
CA LYS A 47 -0.04 -5.23 -10.07
C LYS A 47 -1.01 -6.29 -9.57
N TYR A 48 -2.12 -6.48 -10.29
CA TYR A 48 -3.06 -7.58 -10.06
C TYR A 48 -3.38 -8.28 -11.38
N LYS A 49 -2.97 -9.55 -11.48
CA LYS A 49 -3.02 -10.33 -12.74
C LYS A 49 -2.35 -9.53 -13.88
N GLU A 50 -3.12 -9.15 -14.91
CA GLU A 50 -2.66 -8.37 -16.07
C GLU A 50 -3.00 -6.87 -15.96
N MET A 51 -3.62 -6.43 -14.88
CA MET A 51 -3.97 -5.02 -14.67
C MET A 51 -2.99 -4.34 -13.73
N GLU A 52 -2.45 -3.21 -14.19
CA GLU A 52 -1.62 -2.30 -13.40
C GLU A 52 -2.41 -1.02 -13.11
N PHE A 53 -2.47 -0.64 -11.84
CA PHE A 53 -3.10 0.60 -11.40
C PHE A 53 -2.06 1.47 -10.71
N THR A 54 -1.82 2.65 -11.24
CA THR A 54 -0.90 3.64 -10.65
C THR A 54 -1.69 4.83 -10.14
N THR A 55 -1.52 5.16 -8.86
CA THR A 55 -2.14 6.33 -8.25
C THR A 55 -1.06 7.23 -7.63
N PRO A 56 -1.03 8.52 -8.00
CA PRO A 56 -0.12 9.46 -7.39
C PRO A 56 -0.69 10.05 -6.09
N PHE A 57 0.16 10.25 -5.10
CA PHE A 57 -0.19 10.87 -3.82
C PHE A 57 1.00 11.63 -3.23
N HIS A 58 0.73 12.39 -2.16
CA HIS A 58 1.76 13.03 -1.34
C HIS A 58 1.56 12.57 0.10
N LEU A 59 2.65 12.42 0.84
CA LEU A 59 2.60 12.14 2.26
C LEU A 59 2.19 13.38 3.06
N SER A 60 1.65 13.15 4.27
CA SER A 60 1.54 14.20 5.27
C SER A 60 2.90 14.55 5.87
N GLU A 61 2.96 15.62 6.67
CA GLU A 61 4.15 15.97 7.47
C GLU A 61 4.58 14.86 8.44
N GLU A 62 3.68 13.93 8.77
CA GLU A 62 3.94 12.76 9.60
C GLU A 62 4.43 11.54 8.79
N GLY A 63 4.63 11.68 7.48
CA GLY A 63 5.10 10.59 6.61
C GLY A 63 4.02 9.57 6.30
N LYS A 64 2.74 9.94 6.42
CA LYS A 64 1.62 9.01 6.29
C LYS A 64 0.56 9.51 5.31
N LYS A 65 -0.01 8.60 4.53
CA LYS A 65 -1.17 8.89 3.68
C LYS A 65 -2.17 7.77 3.74
N THR A 66 -3.43 8.14 3.95
CA THR A 66 -4.56 7.24 3.73
C THR A 66 -5.12 7.50 2.35
N ILE A 67 -5.25 6.45 1.56
CA ILE A 67 -5.80 6.46 0.21
C ILE A 67 -7.08 5.63 0.26
N ASP A 68 -8.20 6.27 -0.08
CA ASP A 68 -9.45 5.58 -0.38
C ASP A 68 -9.21 4.67 -1.58
N PHE A 69 -9.01 3.39 -1.31
CA PHE A 69 -8.54 2.45 -2.30
C PHE A 69 -9.41 1.19 -2.27
N GLN A 70 -10.46 1.20 -3.08
CA GLN A 70 -11.35 0.05 -3.18
C GLN A 70 -10.67 -1.10 -3.92
N PHE A 71 -10.27 -2.13 -3.20
CA PHE A 71 -9.91 -3.39 -3.83
C PHE A 71 -11.16 -4.08 -4.38
N SER A 72 -11.09 -4.43 -5.66
CA SER A 72 -12.24 -4.89 -6.42
C SER A 72 -12.61 -6.33 -6.12
N GLU A 73 -11.69 -7.17 -5.63
CA GLU A 73 -11.93 -8.57 -5.26
C GLU A 73 -10.93 -9.05 -4.20
N GLU A 74 -11.35 -10.00 -3.36
CA GLU A 74 -10.52 -10.65 -2.32
C GLU A 74 -9.21 -11.20 -2.91
N PRO A 75 -8.05 -10.68 -2.47
CA PRO A 75 -6.76 -11.00 -3.04
C PRO A 75 -6.00 -11.99 -2.20
N THR A 76 -5.54 -13.05 -2.83
CA THR A 76 -4.55 -13.95 -2.23
C THR A 76 -3.15 -13.31 -2.14
N SER A 77 -2.84 -12.29 -2.95
CA SER A 77 -1.59 -11.51 -2.85
C SER A 77 -1.66 -10.22 -3.65
N TYR A 78 -1.06 -9.14 -3.13
CA TYR A 78 -0.79 -7.92 -3.90
C TYR A 78 0.68 -7.58 -3.87
N GLU A 79 1.20 -7.17 -5.02
CA GLU A 79 2.47 -6.48 -5.12
C GLU A 79 2.18 -4.98 -5.28
N ILE A 80 2.72 -4.20 -4.36
CA ILE A 80 2.66 -2.75 -4.33
C ILE A 80 4.07 -2.24 -4.61
N THR A 81 4.21 -1.42 -5.62
CA THR A 81 5.45 -0.71 -5.94
C THR A 81 5.25 0.76 -5.61
N ILE A 82 6.12 1.31 -4.78
CA ILE A 82 6.15 2.71 -4.40
C ILE A 82 7.35 3.35 -5.08
N GLN A 83 7.11 4.42 -5.80
CA GLN A 83 8.15 5.18 -6.51
C GLN A 83 8.14 6.62 -6.00
N TRP A 84 9.30 7.15 -5.63
CA TRP A 84 9.47 8.52 -5.16
C TRP A 84 10.85 9.00 -5.59
N GLU A 85 10.97 10.28 -5.94
CA GLU A 85 12.25 10.89 -6.36
C GLU A 85 12.94 10.05 -7.46
N GLU A 86 14.09 9.44 -7.18
CA GLU A 86 14.82 8.52 -8.07
C GLU A 86 14.76 7.05 -7.59
N ASP A 87 14.07 6.78 -6.49
CA ASP A 87 14.00 5.49 -5.82
C ASP A 87 12.71 4.71 -6.15
N THR A 88 12.78 3.40 -6.01
CA THR A 88 11.63 2.51 -6.21
C THR A 88 11.75 1.31 -5.29
N GLU A 89 10.69 1.04 -4.54
CA GLU A 89 10.59 -0.13 -3.68
C GLU A 89 9.31 -0.92 -3.96
N SER A 90 9.43 -2.25 -3.91
CA SER A 90 8.31 -3.16 -4.07
C SER A 90 8.11 -3.96 -2.79
N LEU A 91 6.85 -4.02 -2.35
CA LEU A 91 6.42 -4.76 -1.17
C LEU A 91 5.22 -5.64 -1.53
N SER A 92 5.15 -6.81 -0.90
CA SER A 92 4.03 -7.72 -1.05
C SER A 92 3.12 -7.64 0.18
N LEU A 93 1.85 -7.33 -0.03
CA LEU A 93 0.84 -7.37 1.01
C LEU A 93 0.47 -8.84 1.31
N LYS A 94 0.57 -9.24 2.58
CA LYS A 94 0.18 -10.56 3.08
C LYS A 94 -0.95 -10.43 4.08
N GLU A 95 -1.89 -11.38 4.06
CA GLU A 95 -2.95 -11.48 5.06
C GLU A 95 -2.33 -11.80 6.43
N MET A 96 -2.83 -11.14 7.48
CA MET A 96 -2.38 -11.30 8.87
C MET A 96 -3.53 -11.67 9.81
#